data_AF-A0A4Q0MAW8-F1
#
_entry.id   AF-A0A4Q0MAW8-F1
#
_cell.length_a   1.000
_cell.length_b   1.000
_cell.length_c   1.000
_cell.angle_alpha   90.00
_cell.angle_beta   90.00
_cell.angle_gamma   90.00
#
_symmetry.space_group_name_H-M   'P 1'
#
loop_
_entity.id
_entity.type
_entity.pdbx_description
1 polymer ?
#
loop_
_entity_poly.entity_id
_entity_poly.type
_entity_poly.pdbx_seq_one_letter_code
_entity_poly.pdbx_strand_id
1 'polypeptide(L)'
;MIGFEVKINNDTPIKIASQSSQLFITVTESNVLLLISGTDFSWNRLKWPDHILKAGDKVNIKVKDIQCIDEPSEIEERDIDYIKERYLGLKAELENKGLI
;
A
#
# COMPACT_ATOMS: atom_id res chain seq x y z
N MET A 1 7.44 2.92 -15.26
CA MET A 1 7.94 2.24 -14.04
C MET A 1 7.33 0.84 -13.99
N ILE A 2 8.11 -0.18 -13.64
CA ILE A 2 7.57 -1.55 -13.52
C ILE A 2 6.51 -1.58 -12.41
N GLY A 3 5.33 -2.09 -12.74
CA GLY A 3 4.19 -2.18 -11.82
C GLY A 3 3.18 -3.24 -12.27
N PHE A 4 1.94 -3.12 -11.80
CA PHE A 4 0.88 -4.07 -12.09
C PHE A 4 -0.27 -3.43 -12.88
N GLU A 5 -0.73 -4.13 -13.91
CA GLU A 5 -2.03 -3.92 -14.53
C GLU A 5 -2.96 -5.02 -14.01
N VAL A 6 -3.95 -4.63 -13.20
CA VAL A 6 -4.89 -5.54 -12.53
C VAL A 6 -6.26 -5.41 -13.18
N LYS A 7 -6.77 -6.50 -13.74
CA LYS A 7 -8.10 -6.55 -14.34
C LYS A 7 -8.98 -7.55 -13.60
N ILE A 8 -10.12 -7.10 -13.10
CA ILE A 8 -11.15 -7.95 -12.51
C ILE A 8 -12.24 -8.14 -13.57
N ASN A 9 -12.52 -9.40 -13.92
CA ASN A 9 -13.48 -9.77 -14.96
C ASN A 9 -13.22 -9.02 -16.29
N ASN A 10 -14.22 -8.28 -16.77
CA ASN A 10 -14.16 -7.50 -18.00
C ASN A 10 -14.01 -6.00 -17.74
N ASP A 11 -13.77 -5.59 -16.49
CA ASP A 11 -13.70 -4.19 -16.09
C ASP A 11 -12.44 -3.50 -16.62
N THR A 12 -12.41 -2.17 -16.53
CA THR A 12 -11.23 -1.38 -16.88
C THR A 12 -10.05 -1.78 -15.99
N PRO A 13 -8.86 -2.10 -16.54
CA PRO A 13 -7.71 -2.46 -15.73
C PRO A 13 -7.21 -1.29 -14.88
N ILE A 14 -6.91 -1.59 -13.62
CA ILE A 14 -6.29 -0.70 -12.66
C ILE A 14 -4.77 -0.78 -12.86
N LYS A 15 -4.12 0.36 -13.05
CA LYS A 15 -2.68 0.46 -13.26
C LYS A 15 -2.04 1.03 -12.01
N ILE A 16 -1.16 0.25 -11.39
CA ILE A 16 -0.44 0.65 -10.19
C ILE A 16 1.06 0.55 -10.42
N ALA A 17 1.76 1.58 -9.98
CA ALA A 17 3.22 1.58 -9.89
C ALA A 17 3.63 2.65 -8.88
N SER A 18 4.56 2.32 -8.00
CA SER A 18 5.14 3.21 -6.98
C SER A 18 6.54 2.71 -6.61
N GLN A 19 7.25 3.34 -5.68
CA GLN A 19 8.59 2.87 -5.27
C GLN A 19 8.53 1.42 -4.80
N SER A 20 7.49 1.08 -4.03
CA SER A 20 7.06 -0.29 -3.82
C SER A 20 5.58 -0.41 -4.12
N SER A 21 5.14 -1.48 -4.78
CA SER A 21 3.73 -1.77 -5.03
C SER A 21 3.42 -3.18 -4.56
N GLN A 22 2.28 -3.36 -3.88
CA GLN A 22 1.84 -4.63 -3.33
C GLN A 22 0.38 -4.91 -3.69
N LEU A 23 0.11 -6.19 -3.91
CA LEU A 23 -1.23 -6.74 -4.07
C LEU A 23 -1.40 -7.83 -3.01
N PHE A 24 -2.42 -7.71 -2.17
CA PHE A 24 -2.77 -8.72 -1.19
C PHE A 24 -4.16 -9.27 -1.49
N ILE A 25 -4.28 -10.60 -1.60
CA ILE A 25 -5.58 -11.26 -1.60
C ILE A 25 -5.76 -11.87 -0.22
N THR A 26 -6.80 -11.45 0.49
CA THR A 26 -7.09 -11.92 1.84
C THR A 26 -8.51 -12.44 1.94
N VAL A 27 -8.70 -13.46 2.78
CA VAL A 27 -10.02 -14.01 3.11
C VAL A 27 -10.33 -13.63 4.54
N THR A 28 -11.45 -12.95 4.72
CA THR A 28 -12.07 -12.64 6.02
C THR A 28 -13.24 -13.57 6.28
N GLU A 29 -13.88 -13.47 7.44
CA GLU A 29 -15.06 -14.27 7.77
C GLU A 29 -16.20 -14.12 6.74
N SER A 30 -16.35 -12.93 6.15
CA SER A 30 -17.49 -12.61 5.28
C SER A 30 -17.12 -12.36 3.82
N ASN A 31 -15.86 -12.06 3.51
CA ASN A 31 -15.45 -11.58 2.19
C ASN A 31 -14.06 -12.07 1.78
N VAL A 32 -13.84 -12.17 0.47
CA VAL A 32 -12.50 -12.21 -0.13
C VAL A 32 -12.19 -10.80 -0.64
N LEU A 33 -11.05 -10.24 -0.25
CA LEU A 33 -10.64 -8.89 -0.62
C LEU A 33 -9.35 -8.91 -1.42
N LEU A 34 -9.29 -8.12 -2.49
CA LEU A 34 -8.05 -7.68 -3.11
C LEU A 34 -7.73 -6.29 -2.58
N LEU A 35 -6.63 -6.19 -1.83
CA LEU A 35 -6.09 -4.96 -1.28
C LEU A 35 -4.91 -4.51 -2.14
N ILE A 36 -4.89 -3.23 -2.47
CA ILE A 36 -3.89 -2.65 -3.36
C ILE A 36 -3.20 -1.49 -2.63
N SER A 37 -1.89 -1.61 -2.45
CA SER A 37 -1.11 -0.61 -1.72
C SER A 37 0.26 -0.37 -2.33
N GLY A 38 0.92 0.69 -1.89
CA GLY A 38 2.29 0.99 -2.26
C GLY A 38 2.96 1.94 -1.28
N THR A 39 4.22 2.25 -1.54
CA THR A 39 4.91 3.39 -0.95
C THR A 39 5.48 4.27 -2.04
N ASP A 40 5.39 5.59 -1.87
CA ASP A 40 6.11 6.55 -2.71
C ASP A 40 7.55 6.76 -2.20
N PHE A 41 8.31 7.59 -2.92
CA PHE A 41 9.69 7.94 -2.58
C PHE A 41 9.83 8.80 -1.32
N SER A 42 8.73 9.37 -0.83
CA SER A 42 8.66 10.11 0.44
C SER A 42 8.27 9.20 1.61
N TRP A 43 8.18 7.89 1.39
CA TRP A 43 7.71 6.89 2.34
C TRP A 43 6.24 7.04 2.76
N ASN A 44 5.47 7.83 2.02
CA ASN A 44 4.03 7.89 2.22
C ASN A 44 3.43 6.56 1.79
N ARG A 45 2.44 6.10 2.53
CA ARG A 45 1.71 4.89 2.19
C ARG A 45 0.58 5.26 1.23
N LEU A 46 0.59 4.63 0.07
CA LEU A 46 -0.41 4.79 -0.96
C LEU A 46 -1.40 3.63 -0.87
N LYS A 47 -2.70 3.93 -0.93
CA LYS A 47 -3.76 2.92 -0.97
C LYS A 47 -4.70 3.21 -2.13
N TRP A 48 -5.00 2.17 -2.89
CA TRP A 48 -6.04 2.18 -3.92
C TRP A 48 -7.30 1.50 -3.37
N PRO A 49 -8.47 1.69 -4.02
CA PRO A 49 -9.72 1.10 -3.55
C PRO A 49 -9.60 -0.42 -3.34
N ASP A 50 -10.15 -0.89 -2.22
CA ASP A 50 -10.24 -2.32 -1.92
C ASP A 50 -11.35 -2.94 -2.79
N HIS A 51 -11.11 -4.15 -3.31
CA HIS A 51 -12.08 -4.85 -4.14
C HIS A 51 -12.60 -6.11 -3.45
N ILE A 52 -13.91 -6.17 -3.22
CA ILE A 52 -14.59 -7.39 -2.75
C ILE A 52 -14.75 -8.35 -3.93
N LEU A 53 -14.08 -9.49 -3.84
CA LEU A 53 -14.16 -10.57 -4.83
C LEU A 53 -15.28 -11.56 -4.44
N LYS A 54 -16.00 -12.03 -5.44
CA LYS A 54 -17.04 -13.05 -5.33
C LYS A 54 -16.58 -14.36 -5.94
N ALA A 55 -17.22 -15.46 -5.55
CA ALA A 55 -16.99 -16.75 -6.17
C ALA A 55 -17.25 -16.67 -7.68
N GLY A 56 -16.25 -17.06 -8.48
CA GLY A 56 -16.31 -17.02 -9.94
C GLY A 56 -15.66 -15.79 -10.59
N ASP A 57 -15.29 -14.76 -9.81
CA ASP A 57 -14.55 -13.61 -10.35
C ASP A 57 -13.18 -14.03 -10.88
N LYS A 58 -12.79 -13.43 -12.01
CA LYS A 58 -11.48 -13.65 -12.64
C LYS A 58 -10.59 -12.45 -12.39
N VAL A 59 -9.50 -12.64 -11.67
CA VAL A 59 -8.47 -11.61 -11.47
C VAL A 59 -7.28 -11.91 -12.39
N ASN A 60 -6.95 -10.98 -13.28
CA ASN A 60 -5.81 -11.06 -14.19
C ASN A 60 -4.80 -9.98 -13.81
N ILE A 61 -3.61 -10.38 -13.39
CA ILE A 61 -2.52 -9.47 -13.00
C ILE A 61 -1.40 -9.60 -14.03
N LYS A 62 -1.00 -8.48 -14.61
CA LYS A 62 0.14 -8.41 -15.52
C LYS A 62 1.21 -7.51 -14.95
N VAL A 63 2.44 -8.00 -14.90
CA VAL A 63 3.62 -7.16 -14.65
C VAL A 63 3.98 -6.45 -15.95
N LYS A 64 3.99 -5.12 -15.94
CA LYS A 64 4.23 -4.28 -17.12
C LYS A 64 5.03 -3.05 -16.75
N ASP A 65 5.66 -2.43 -17.74
CA ASP A 65 6.12 -1.06 -17.61
C ASP A 65 4.92 -0.11 -17.73
N ILE A 66 4.56 0.52 -16.61
CA ILE A 66 3.40 1.40 -16.47
C ILE A 66 3.83 2.85 -16.75
N GLN A 67 3.15 3.47 -17.72
CA GLN A 67 3.39 4.86 -18.14
C GLN A 67 2.52 5.85 -17.34
N CYS A 68 1.30 5.45 -17.00
CA CYS A 68 0.38 6.21 -16.16
C CYS A 68 -0.25 5.28 -15.12
N ILE A 69 -0.35 5.76 -13.88
CA ILE A 69 -1.00 5.06 -12.78
C ILE A 69 -2.38 5.65 -12.54
N ASP A 70 -3.29 4.86 -12.00
CA ASP A 70 -4.52 5.39 -11.41
C ASP A 70 -4.19 6.09 -10.09
N GLU A 71 -4.92 7.15 -9.75
CA GLU A 71 -4.67 7.92 -8.52
C GLU A 71 -5.00 7.06 -7.27
N PRO A 72 -4.14 7.07 -6.24
CA PRO A 72 -4.47 6.46 -4.95
C PRO A 72 -5.73 7.11 -4.37
N SER A 73 -6.59 6.30 -3.75
CA SER A 73 -7.76 6.81 -3.02
C SER A 73 -7.39 7.40 -1.66
N GLU A 74 -6.30 6.94 -1.06
CA GLU A 74 -5.77 7.45 0.20
C GLU A 74 -4.24 7.57 0.12
N ILE A 75 -3.72 8.65 0.68
CA ILE A 75 -2.29 8.88 0.89
C ILE A 75 -2.10 9.15 2.38
N GLU A 76 -1.43 8.24 3.07
CA GLU A 76 -1.04 8.41 4.48
C GLU A 76 0.39 8.95 4.50
N GLU A 77 0.51 10.25 4.78
CA GLU A 77 1.78 10.91 4.91
C GLU A 77 2.54 10.39 6.14
N ARG A 78 3.82 10.06 5.95
CA ARG A 78 4.69 9.74 7.08
C ARG A 78 5.55 10.94 7.42
N ASP A 79 5.29 11.54 8.58
CA ASP A 79 6.19 12.53 9.17
C ASP A 79 7.41 11.83 9.79
N ILE A 80 8.40 11.56 8.94
CA ILE A 80 9.65 10.89 9.33
C ILE A 80 10.40 11.72 10.36
N ASP A 81 10.32 13.04 10.28
CA ASP A 81 11.06 13.92 11.17
C ASP A 81 10.42 13.94 12.56
N TYR A 82 9.10 13.99 12.65
CA TYR A 82 8.37 13.75 13.90
C TYR A 82 8.72 12.39 14.53
N ILE A 83 8.75 11.31 13.73
CA ILE A 83 9.08 9.97 14.25
C ILE A 83 10.51 9.94 14.82
N LYS A 84 11.48 10.58 14.14
CA LYS A 84 12.86 10.68 14.64
C LYS A 84 12.95 11.49 15.92
N GLU A 85 12.31 12.65 15.98
CA GLU A 85 12.29 13.50 17.17
C GLU A 85 11.68 12.76 18.36
N ARG A 86 10.54 12.08 18.15
CA ARG A 86 9.88 11.27 19.17
C ARG A 86 10.77 10.14 19.67
N TYR A 87 11.47 9.45 18.77
CA TYR A 87 12.41 8.38 19.13
C TYR A 87 13.57 8.92 19.98
N LEU A 88 14.21 10.01 19.58
CA LEU A 88 15.34 10.58 20.31
C LEU A 88 14.92 11.05 21.71
N GLY A 89 13.74 11.68 21.83
CA GLY A 89 13.19 12.08 23.13
C GLY A 89 12.90 10.89 24.05
N LEU A 90 12.28 9.83 23.52
CA LEU A 90 12.00 8.62 24.29
C LEU A 90 13.29 7.92 24.73
N LYS A 91 14.28 7.85 23.85
CA LYS A 91 15.59 7.30 24.17
C LYS A 91 16.24 8.02 25.35
N ALA A 92 16.26 9.36 25.32
CA ALA A 92 16.79 10.16 26.42
C ALA A 92 16.01 9.96 27.73
N GLU A 93 14.68 9.82 27.67
CA GLU A 93 13.85 9.52 28.84
C GLU A 93 14.20 8.15 29.46
N LEU A 94 14.40 7.14 28.63
CA LEU A 94 14.75 5.78 29.08
C LEU A 94 16.15 5.71 29.68
N GLU A 95 17.14 6.40 29.08
CA GLU A 95 18.49 6.55 29.62
C GLU A 95 18.45 7.24 30.99
N ASN A 96 17.69 8.33 31.13
CA ASN A 96 17.52 9.04 32.40
C ASN A 96 16.85 8.20 33.49
N LYS A 97 16.02 7.22 33.12
CA LYS A 97 15.39 6.27 34.05
C LYS A 97 16.26 5.04 34.33
N GLY A 98 17.43 4.89 33.69
CA GLY A 98 18.29 3.72 33.80
C GLY A 98 17.65 2.43 33.27
N LEU A 99 16.71 2.56 32.33
CA LEU A 99 16.01 1.42 31.72
C LEU A 99 16.75 0.88 30.48
N ILE A 100 17.64 1.69 29.89
CA ILE A 100 18.57 1.34 28.81
C ILE A 100 19.93 2.01 29.06
#